data_AF-A0AAU4WLV4-F1
#
_entry.id   AF-A0AAU4WLV4-F1
#
_cell.length_a   1.000
_cell.length_b   1.000
_cell.length_c   1.000
_cell.angle_alpha   90.00
_cell.angle_beta   90.00
_cell.angle_gamma   90.00
#
_symmetry.space_group_name_H-M   'P 1'
#
loop_
_entity.id
_entity.type
_entity.pdbx_description
1 polymer ?
#
loop_
_entity_poly.entity_id
_entity_poly.type
_entity_poly.pdbx_seq_one_letter_code
_entity_poly.pdbx_strand_id
1 'polypeptide(L)'
;MSDTTRPSARHDLTPPTYDSVWETVDGLHAWLESHNRRGADEALLLRMLKLSEEVGEVAQAVIGATGQNPRKGESHSWQDVEAELCDVVVTALVALRTLTPQAPEVLAAHLRRVAERSLTS
;
A
#
# COMPACT_ATOMS: atom_id res chain seq x y z
N MET A 1 16.29 13.18 -36.13
CA MET A 1 16.30 14.10 -34.97
C MET A 1 14.87 14.24 -34.47
N SER A 2 14.54 13.49 -33.42
CA SER A 2 13.42 13.79 -32.53
C SER A 2 13.93 13.46 -31.14
N ASP A 3 14.36 14.53 -30.47
CA ASP A 3 14.79 14.54 -29.09
C ASP A 3 13.54 14.48 -28.22
N THR A 4 13.19 13.28 -27.77
CA THR A 4 12.20 13.08 -26.72
C THR A 4 12.95 12.98 -25.41
N THR A 5 13.45 14.11 -24.92
CA THR A 5 13.93 14.23 -23.55
C THR A 5 12.74 14.00 -22.61
N ARG A 6 12.65 12.77 -22.10
CA ARG A 6 11.77 12.34 -21.01
C ARG A 6 12.01 13.29 -19.82
N PRO A 7 11.00 13.92 -19.20
CA PRO A 7 11.24 14.65 -17.97
C PRO A 7 11.69 13.66 -16.90
N SER A 8 12.99 13.66 -16.58
CA SER A 8 13.54 13.00 -15.40
C SER A 8 13.06 13.76 -14.17
N ALA A 9 11.87 13.41 -13.68
CA ALA A 9 11.58 13.60 -12.26
C ALA A 9 12.51 12.64 -11.52
N ARG A 10 13.68 13.14 -11.11
CA ARG A 10 14.49 12.46 -10.10
C ARG A 10 13.67 12.43 -8.82
N HIS A 11 12.86 11.38 -8.67
CA HIS A 11 12.49 10.92 -7.35
C HIS A 11 13.80 10.51 -6.70
N ASP A 12 14.07 11.03 -5.51
CA ASP A 12 15.20 10.59 -4.72
C ASP A 12 15.06 9.07 -4.58
N LEU A 13 15.98 8.32 -5.21
CA LEU A 13 15.89 6.85 -5.33
C LEU A 13 16.27 6.16 -4.00
N THR A 14 16.52 6.95 -2.96
CA THR A 14 16.78 6.44 -1.62
C THR A 14 15.46 5.88 -1.06
N PRO A 15 15.36 4.57 -0.79
CA PRO A 15 14.17 4.02 -0.18
C PRO A 15 13.95 4.65 1.20
N PRO A 16 12.68 4.86 1.60
CA PRO A 16 12.38 5.46 2.89
C PRO A 16 12.93 4.59 4.02
N THR A 17 13.42 5.24 5.07
CA THR A 17 13.71 4.56 6.34
C THR A 17 12.40 4.11 6.97
N TYR A 18 12.47 3.12 7.87
CA TYR A 18 11.31 2.66 8.61
C TYR A 18 10.57 3.80 9.32
N ASP A 19 11.31 4.71 9.95
CA ASP A 19 10.75 5.86 10.65
C ASP A 19 10.05 6.83 9.68
N SER A 20 10.66 7.12 8.51
CA SER A 20 10.04 8.01 7.51
C SER A 20 8.77 7.44 6.88
N VAL A 21 8.66 6.10 6.78
CA VAL A 21 7.41 5.44 6.39
C VAL A 21 6.32 5.76 7.40
N TRP A 22 6.61 5.64 8.70
CA TRP A 22 5.62 5.89 9.74
C TRP A 22 5.28 7.37 9.92
N GLU A 23 6.22 8.28 9.72
CA GLU A 23 5.92 9.72 9.63
C GLU A 23 4.90 10.01 8.52
N THR A 24 5.07 9.37 7.36
CA THR A 24 4.12 9.50 6.24
C THR A 24 2.77 8.90 6.58
N VAL A 25 2.74 7.69 7.16
CA VAL A 25 1.49 7.01 7.58
C VAL A 25 0.75 7.80 8.64
N ASP A 26 1.45 8.40 9.62
CA ASP A 26 0.87 9.28 10.63
C ASP A 26 0.25 10.53 9.99
N GLY A 27 0.94 11.14 9.01
CA GLY A 27 0.41 12.26 8.23
C GLY A 27 -0.87 11.89 7.48
N LEU A 28 -0.88 10.75 6.79
CA LEU A 28 -2.06 10.23 6.08
C LEU A 28 -3.21 9.94 7.05
N HIS A 29 -2.91 9.27 8.17
CA HIS A 29 -3.88 8.98 9.22
C HIS A 29 -4.49 10.27 9.79
N ALA A 30 -3.67 11.27 10.12
CA ALA A 30 -4.14 12.54 10.66
C ALA A 30 -5.01 13.31 9.65
N TRP A 31 -4.61 13.34 8.37
CA TRP A 31 -5.41 13.94 7.30
C TRP A 31 -6.76 13.22 7.15
N LEU A 32 -6.76 11.90 7.21
CA LEU A 32 -7.98 11.10 7.14
C LEU A 32 -8.93 11.36 8.33
N GLU A 33 -8.39 11.43 9.55
CA GLU A 33 -9.17 11.76 10.74
C GLU A 33 -9.73 13.18 10.70
N SER A 34 -9.01 14.16 10.12
CA SER A 34 -9.52 15.53 9.98
C SER A 34 -10.72 15.64 9.03
N HIS A 35 -10.90 14.66 8.14
CA HIS A 35 -12.05 14.58 7.22
C HIS A 35 -13.12 13.60 7.69
N ASN A 36 -12.87 12.87 8.77
CA ASN A 36 -13.79 11.86 9.28
C ASN A 36 -14.90 12.52 10.12
N ARG A 37 -16.16 12.18 9.81
CA ARG A 37 -17.34 12.63 10.56
C ARG A 37 -18.01 11.49 11.34
N ARG A 38 -17.39 10.32 11.37
CA ARG A 38 -17.94 9.06 11.91
C ARG A 38 -17.26 8.71 13.23
N GLY A 39 -17.88 7.79 13.98
CA GLY A 39 -17.26 7.22 15.18
C GLY A 39 -16.05 6.34 14.87
N ALA A 40 -15.21 6.08 15.87
CA ALA A 40 -13.96 5.33 15.73
C ALA A 40 -14.16 3.92 15.16
N ASP A 41 -15.18 3.18 15.63
CA ASP A 41 -15.47 1.82 15.16
C ASP A 41 -15.87 1.79 13.68
N GLU A 42 -16.68 2.76 13.24
CA GLU A 42 -17.09 2.89 11.84
C GLU A 42 -15.90 3.32 10.97
N ALA A 43 -15.04 4.21 11.46
CA ALA A 43 -13.82 4.62 10.77
C ALA A 43 -12.89 3.43 10.53
N LEU A 44 -12.66 2.62 11.57
CA LEU A 44 -11.87 1.40 11.48
C LEU A 44 -12.47 0.40 10.50
N LEU A 45 -13.79 0.17 10.55
CA LEU A 45 -14.49 -0.69 9.59
C LEU A 45 -14.25 -0.23 8.15
N LEU A 46 -14.36 1.07 7.88
CA LEU A 46 -14.11 1.63 6.55
C LEU A 46 -12.67 1.44 6.08
N ARG A 47 -11.67 1.45 7.00
CA ARG A 47 -10.28 1.09 6.64
C ARG A 47 -10.15 -0.37 6.21
N MET A 48 -10.85 -1.29 6.89
CA MET A 48 -10.84 -2.70 6.52
C MET A 48 -11.54 -2.95 5.17
N LEU A 49 -12.60 -2.21 4.89
CA LEU A 49 -13.28 -2.27 3.60
C LEU A 49 -12.39 -1.72 2.48
N LYS A 50 -11.71 -0.58 2.71
CA LYS A 50 -10.75 -0.03 1.73
C LYS A 50 -9.61 -1.01 1.46
N LEU A 51 -9.08 -1.67 2.48
CA LEU A 51 -8.07 -2.72 2.30
C LEU A 51 -8.57 -3.86 1.38
N SER A 52 -9.83 -4.26 1.52
CA SER A 52 -10.42 -5.30 0.67
C SER A 52 -10.61 -4.84 -0.77
N GLU A 53 -10.91 -3.55 -0.98
CA GLU A 53 -10.97 -2.91 -2.30
C GLU A 53 -9.61 -2.99 -2.99
N GLU A 54 -8.51 -2.57 -2.34
CA GLU A 54 -7.17 -2.59 -2.93
C GLU A 54 -6.70 -3.99 -3.32
N VAL A 55 -7.03 -5.01 -2.49
CA VAL A 55 -6.74 -6.40 -2.84
C VAL A 55 -7.49 -6.85 -4.11
N GLY A 56 -8.71 -6.33 -4.31
CA GLY A 56 -9.48 -6.52 -5.54
C GLY A 56 -8.83 -5.85 -6.75
N GLU A 57 -8.26 -4.66 -6.57
CA GLU A 57 -7.55 -3.93 -7.62
C GLU A 57 -6.26 -4.67 -8.03
N VAL A 58 -5.49 -5.21 -7.08
CA VAL A 58 -4.37 -6.12 -7.37
C VAL A 58 -4.82 -7.31 -8.23
N ALA A 59 -5.94 -7.95 -7.87
CA ALA A 59 -6.47 -9.09 -8.63
C ALA A 59 -6.86 -8.67 -10.06
N GLN A 60 -7.49 -7.50 -10.22
CA GLN A 60 -7.82 -6.94 -11.52
C GLN A 60 -6.57 -6.66 -12.36
N ALA A 61 -5.55 -6.04 -11.77
CA ALA A 61 -4.29 -5.73 -12.46
C ALA A 61 -3.57 -7.01 -12.91
N VAL A 62 -3.53 -8.06 -12.08
CA VAL A 62 -2.95 -9.35 -12.45
C VAL A 62 -3.70 -10.01 -13.61
N ILE A 63 -5.04 -10.03 -13.56
CA ILE A 63 -5.86 -10.54 -14.68
C ILE A 63 -5.59 -9.75 -15.95
N GLY A 64 -5.44 -8.43 -15.83
CA GLY A 64 -5.10 -7.53 -16.92
C GLY A 64 -3.71 -7.77 -17.51
N ALA A 65 -2.70 -7.99 -16.67
CA ALA A 65 -1.30 -8.19 -17.06
C ALA A 65 -1.02 -9.58 -17.64
N THR A 66 -1.81 -10.58 -17.25
CA THR A 66 -1.69 -11.96 -17.74
C THR A 66 -2.58 -12.27 -18.93
N GLY A 67 -3.34 -11.27 -19.43
CA GLY A 67 -4.23 -11.42 -20.58
C GLY A 67 -5.38 -12.41 -20.35
N GLN A 68 -5.70 -12.76 -19.09
CA GLN A 68 -6.69 -13.80 -18.77
C GLN A 68 -8.14 -13.37 -19.05
N ASN A 69 -8.37 -12.13 -19.45
CA ASN A 69 -9.67 -11.67 -19.95
C ASN A 69 -9.73 -11.78 -21.49
N PRO A 70 -10.43 -12.80 -22.04
CA PRO A 70 -10.46 -13.04 -23.50
C PRO A 70 -11.13 -11.91 -24.29
N ARG A 71 -11.88 -11.02 -23.62
CA ARG A 71 -12.57 -9.88 -24.25
C ARG A 71 -11.71 -8.62 -24.33
N LYS A 72 -10.60 -8.55 -23.58
CA LYS A 72 -9.81 -7.32 -23.44
C LYS A 72 -8.30 -7.49 -23.73
N GLY A 73 -7.79 -8.71 -23.82
CA GLY A 73 -6.35 -8.93 -23.99
C GLY A 73 -5.53 -8.42 -22.80
N GLU A 74 -4.24 -8.14 -23.01
CA GLU A 74 -3.40 -7.47 -22.02
C GLU A 74 -3.86 -6.01 -21.86
N SER A 75 -4.47 -5.71 -20.70
CA SER A 75 -5.03 -4.38 -20.41
C SER A 75 -4.27 -3.62 -19.33
N HIS A 76 -3.38 -4.32 -18.62
CA HIS A 76 -2.51 -3.78 -17.58
C HIS A 76 -1.10 -4.33 -17.80
N SER A 77 -0.13 -3.70 -17.15
CA SER A 77 1.26 -4.10 -17.08
C SER A 77 1.60 -4.67 -15.71
N TRP A 78 2.76 -5.31 -15.58
CA TRP A 78 3.26 -5.72 -14.26
C TRP A 78 3.62 -4.52 -13.37
N GLN A 79 3.92 -3.36 -13.94
CA GLN A 79 4.09 -2.11 -13.19
C GLN A 79 2.78 -1.65 -12.53
N ASP A 80 1.64 -1.91 -13.18
CA ASP A 80 0.34 -1.62 -12.55
C ASP A 80 0.12 -2.56 -11.35
N VAL A 81 0.48 -3.84 -11.46
CA VAL A 81 0.43 -4.77 -10.30
C VAL A 81 1.34 -4.30 -9.15
N GLU A 82 2.54 -3.80 -9.45
CA GLU A 82 3.43 -3.21 -8.44
C GLU A 82 2.78 -2.02 -7.73
N ALA A 83 2.13 -1.13 -8.48
CA ALA A 83 1.42 0.03 -7.92
C ALA A 83 0.27 -0.41 -6.99
N GLU A 84 -0.58 -1.34 -7.44
CA GLU A 84 -1.69 -1.83 -6.62
C GLU A 84 -1.20 -2.53 -5.33
N LEU A 85 -0.08 -3.25 -5.40
CA LEU A 85 0.54 -3.84 -4.21
C LEU A 85 1.04 -2.77 -3.23
N CYS A 86 1.59 -1.66 -3.73
CA CYS A 86 1.93 -0.52 -2.90
C CYS A 86 0.70 0.09 -2.23
N ASP A 87 -0.42 0.21 -2.94
CA ASP A 87 -1.67 0.74 -2.38
C ASP A 87 -2.26 -0.17 -1.29
N VAL A 88 -2.17 -1.50 -1.45
CA VAL A 88 -2.48 -2.47 -0.38
C VAL A 88 -1.59 -2.24 0.84
N VAL A 89 -0.28 -2.09 0.66
CA VAL A 89 0.67 -1.90 1.77
C VAL A 89 0.36 -0.61 2.52
N VAL A 90 0.21 0.51 1.82
CA VAL A 90 -0.09 1.82 2.43
C VAL A 90 -1.43 1.76 3.17
N THR A 91 -2.47 1.19 2.54
CA THR A 91 -3.79 1.06 3.14
C THR A 91 -3.77 0.18 4.39
N ALA A 92 -3.01 -0.93 4.38
CA ALA A 92 -2.85 -1.79 5.54
C ALA A 92 -2.12 -1.08 6.71
N LEU A 93 -1.08 -0.28 6.41
CA LEU A 93 -0.36 0.48 7.43
C LEU A 93 -1.25 1.56 8.07
N VAL A 94 -2.02 2.30 7.27
CA VAL A 94 -3.01 3.27 7.76
C VAL A 94 -4.08 2.58 8.60
N ALA A 95 -4.59 1.43 8.15
CA ALA A 95 -5.58 0.66 8.89
C ALA A 95 -5.05 0.17 10.25
N LEU A 96 -3.80 -0.32 10.29
CA LEU A 96 -3.12 -0.69 11.53
C LEU A 96 -2.94 0.54 12.45
N ARG A 97 -2.60 1.69 11.89
CA ARG A 97 -2.46 2.95 12.63
C ARG A 97 -3.77 3.46 13.21
N THR A 98 -4.88 3.28 12.50
CA THR A 98 -6.23 3.55 13.01
C THR A 98 -6.59 2.62 14.17
N LEU A 99 -6.19 1.34 14.08
CA LEU A 99 -6.45 0.35 15.13
C LEU A 99 -5.63 0.62 16.41
N THR A 100 -4.36 1.03 16.27
CA THR A 100 -3.47 1.25 17.40
C THR A 100 -2.43 2.34 17.13
N PRO A 101 -2.14 3.21 18.10
CA PRO A 101 -1.03 4.16 17.99
C PRO A 101 0.35 3.51 18.08
N GLN A 102 0.46 2.25 18.54
CA GLN A 102 1.71 1.48 18.57
C GLN A 102 1.93 0.67 17.28
N ALA A 103 1.33 1.10 16.17
CA ALA A 103 1.42 0.41 14.89
C ALA A 103 2.87 0.13 14.43
N PRO A 104 3.84 1.07 14.60
CA PRO A 104 5.24 0.79 14.29
C PRO A 104 5.79 -0.40 15.09
N GLU A 105 5.62 -0.41 16.40
CA GLU A 105 6.18 -1.45 17.26
C GLU A 105 5.50 -2.81 16.99
N VAL A 106 4.19 -2.80 16.75
CA VAL A 106 3.41 -4.00 16.43
C VAL A 106 3.89 -4.63 15.13
N LEU A 107 4.08 -3.84 14.07
CA LEU A 107 4.58 -4.35 12.79
C LEU A 107 6.02 -4.84 12.92
N ALA A 108 6.91 -4.06 13.54
CA ALA A 108 8.30 -4.44 13.72
C ALA A 108 8.44 -5.75 14.53
N ALA A 109 7.65 -5.91 15.59
CA ALA A 109 7.62 -7.16 16.36
C ALA A 109 7.05 -8.33 15.56
N HIS A 110 6.02 -8.10 14.74
CA HIS A 110 5.46 -9.14 13.87
C HIS A 110 6.47 -9.61 12.81
N LEU A 111 7.13 -8.67 12.13
CA LEU A 111 8.16 -8.96 11.13
C LEU A 111 9.31 -9.77 11.73
N ARG A 112 9.83 -9.39 12.91
CA ARG A 112 10.86 -10.17 13.61
C ARG A 112 10.43 -11.61 13.87
N ARG A 113 9.22 -11.82 14.40
CA ARG A 113 8.70 -13.18 14.67
C ARG A 113 8.56 -14.01 13.39
N VAL A 114 8.12 -13.41 12.29
CA VAL A 114 8.01 -14.12 10.99
C VAL A 114 9.39 -14.48 10.47
N ALA A 115 10.34 -13.54 10.51
CA ALA A 115 11.71 -13.76 10.07
C ALA A 115 12.42 -14.85 10.90
N GLU A 116 12.33 -14.79 12.22
CA GLU A 116 12.88 -15.82 13.12
C GLU A 116 12.36 -17.22 12.78
N ARG A 117 11.05 -17.34 12.54
CA ARG A 117 10.41 -18.61 12.19
C ARG A 117 10.79 -19.14 10.81
N SER A 118 10.99 -18.27 9.83
CA SER A 118 11.11 -18.66 8.42
C SER A 118 12.53 -18.64 7.86
N LEU A 119 13.42 -17.80 8.40
CA LEU A 119 14.78 -17.60 7.88
C LEU A 119 15.88 -18.23 8.75
N THR A 120 15.52 -18.71 9.94
CA THR A 120 16.47 -19.39 10.87
C THR A 120 16.31 -20.92 10.84
N SER A 121 15.59 -21.44 9.84
CA SER A 121 15.53 -22.87 9.49
C SER A 121 16.45 -23.15 8.31
#